data_AF-A0A0D0CA84-F1
#
_entry.id   AF-A0A0D0CA84-F1
#
_cell.length_a   1.000
_cell.length_b   1.000
_cell.length_c   1.000
_cell.angle_alpha   90.00
_cell.angle_beta   90.00
_cell.angle_gamma   90.00
#
_symmetry.space_group_name_H-M   'P 1'
#
loop_
_entity.id
_entity.type
_entity.pdbx_description
1 polymer ?
#
loop_
_entity_poly.entity_id
_entity_poly.type
_entity_poly.pdbx_seq_one_letter_code
_entity_poly.pdbx_strand_id
1 'polypeptide(L)'
;MLWSWLRSFSALTLSLHLVSQTALLVGAITLRNITVDDSDPSWIYLPYGAWNIGNTCQGCQAQPNASLVYNRTWHDSAFYAPPNQQTMSYPNVPFTASIFFYGTAVYVYCIILNSVTTPIFGESDMAFYVDNVQVNTYRNSPTENLGTYNYNVPVFSLSSLEFNLHNLTIQNGVANGTNALILLDYIAYTADATVANTSLPSATSPVSTSSATSSSNTPGPPAVSSNSFLGVEIAVPLALFLLIVIVSLYLWRKHCLLKLEIESRPSPNPLLTSTLPSPLPQKYNGVLLSVTPISPYRDSTLLSPSGYESGPLPPAYQDLRV
;
A
#
# COMPACT_ATOMS: atom_id res chain seq x y z
N MET A 1 8.78 66.47 -7.38
CA MET A 1 7.75 65.44 -7.65
C MET A 1 8.26 64.25 -8.47
N LEU A 2 9.17 64.43 -9.43
CA LEU A 2 9.70 63.31 -10.22
C LEU A 2 10.61 62.33 -9.43
N TRP A 3 11.22 62.79 -8.34
CA TRP A 3 12.18 62.00 -7.55
C TRP A 3 11.55 61.03 -6.54
N SER A 4 10.27 61.19 -6.16
CA SER A 4 9.60 60.25 -5.24
C SER A 4 9.08 59.00 -5.97
N TRP A 5 8.86 59.08 -7.28
CA TRP A 5 8.40 57.95 -8.10
C TRP A 5 9.50 56.92 -8.37
N LEU A 6 10.76 57.36 -8.51
CA LEU A 6 11.90 56.47 -8.79
C LEU A 6 12.29 55.58 -7.60
N ARG A 7 12.00 55.98 -6.35
CA ARG A 7 12.31 55.17 -5.16
C ARG A 7 11.29 54.05 -4.92
N SER A 8 10.04 54.22 -5.33
CA SER A 8 9.00 53.19 -5.16
C SER A 8 9.15 52.01 -6.12
N PHE A 9 9.71 52.22 -7.33
CA PHE A 9 9.96 51.13 -8.28
C PHE A 9 11.14 50.23 -7.87
N SER A 10 12.10 50.74 -7.09
CA SER A 10 13.24 49.95 -6.61
C SER A 10 12.89 49.00 -5.45
N ALA A 11 11.86 49.31 -4.66
CA ALA A 11 11.41 48.46 -3.56
C ALA A 11 10.47 47.33 -4.04
N LEU A 12 9.66 47.59 -5.07
CA LEU A 12 8.75 46.60 -5.67
C LEU A 12 9.46 45.57 -6.55
N THR A 13 10.61 45.91 -7.15
CA THR A 13 11.40 44.98 -7.97
C THR A 13 12.23 44.02 -7.12
N LEU A 14 12.72 44.45 -5.95
CA LEU A 14 13.39 43.56 -4.99
C LEU A 14 12.42 42.53 -4.37
N SER A 15 11.16 42.89 -4.10
CA SER A 15 10.19 41.95 -3.56
C SER A 15 9.74 40.89 -4.57
N LEU A 16 9.63 41.23 -5.87
CA LEU A 16 9.35 40.25 -6.91
C LEU A 16 10.49 39.25 -7.14
N HIS A 17 11.76 39.64 -6.99
CA HIS A 17 12.87 38.69 -7.05
C HIS A 17 13.01 37.82 -5.81
N LEU A 18 12.58 38.30 -4.63
CA LEU A 18 12.59 37.51 -3.41
C LEU A 18 11.48 36.44 -3.41
N VAL A 19 10.30 36.74 -3.96
CA VAL A 19 9.21 35.76 -4.13
C VAL A 19 9.50 34.78 -5.29
N SER A 20 10.28 35.19 -6.29
CA SER A 20 10.65 34.32 -7.43
C SER A 20 11.78 33.33 -7.11
N GLN A 21 12.55 33.51 -6.04
CA GLN A 21 13.60 32.56 -5.63
C GLN A 21 13.18 31.62 -4.50
N THR A 22 12.00 31.84 -3.89
CA THR A 22 11.39 30.88 -2.94
C THR A 22 10.56 29.80 -3.62
N ALA A 23 10.56 29.71 -4.96
CA ALA A 23 10.26 28.46 -5.66
C ALA A 23 11.49 27.52 -5.55
N LEU A 24 11.96 27.33 -4.32
CA LEU A 24 12.98 26.36 -3.96
C LEU A 24 12.39 24.97 -4.22
N LEU A 25 13.04 24.24 -5.12
CA LEU A 25 12.99 22.79 -5.34
C LEU A 25 11.95 22.06 -4.47
N VAL A 26 10.68 22.05 -4.90
CA VAL A 26 9.88 20.86 -4.60
C VAL A 26 10.36 19.84 -5.62
N GLY A 27 11.37 19.05 -5.24
CA GLY A 27 11.74 17.87 -6.01
C GLY A 27 10.47 17.06 -6.25
N ALA A 28 10.15 16.77 -7.51
CA ALA A 28 8.98 15.99 -7.84
C ALA A 28 9.16 14.59 -7.24
N ILE A 29 8.39 14.28 -6.19
CA ILE A 29 8.33 12.95 -5.61
C ILE A 29 7.83 12.01 -6.70
N THR A 30 8.68 11.11 -7.16
CA THR A 30 8.32 10.11 -8.16
C THR A 30 8.03 8.82 -7.42
N LEU A 31 6.77 8.46 -7.26
CA LEU A 31 6.40 7.23 -6.57
C LEU A 31 6.54 6.03 -7.51
N ARG A 32 7.14 4.94 -7.03
CA ARG A 32 7.21 3.65 -7.73
C ARG A 32 6.76 2.51 -6.82
N ASN A 33 6.13 1.51 -7.40
CA ASN A 33 5.80 0.28 -6.68
C ASN A 33 7.02 -0.66 -6.74
N ILE A 34 7.40 -1.18 -5.58
CA ILE A 34 8.42 -2.22 -5.41
C ILE A 34 7.70 -3.48 -4.95
N THR A 35 7.85 -4.56 -5.72
CA THR A 35 7.32 -5.88 -5.36
C THR A 35 8.40 -6.68 -4.65
N VAL A 36 8.05 -7.31 -3.53
CA VAL A 36 8.93 -8.21 -2.77
C VAL A 36 8.28 -9.58 -2.72
N ASP A 37 9.01 -10.54 -3.27
CA ASP A 37 8.65 -11.96 -3.29
C ASP A 37 8.59 -12.54 -1.87
N ASP A 38 7.72 -13.51 -1.61
CA ASP A 38 7.68 -14.24 -0.32
C ASP A 38 9.00 -14.93 0.01
N SER A 39 9.77 -15.31 -1.01
CA SER A 39 11.07 -15.99 -0.85
C SER A 39 12.24 -15.01 -0.73
N ASP A 40 12.00 -13.71 -0.67
CA ASP A 40 13.03 -12.71 -0.43
C ASP A 40 13.66 -12.89 0.97
N PRO A 41 15.00 -12.87 1.11
CA PRO A 41 15.67 -13.11 2.38
C PRO A 41 15.43 -12.03 3.45
N SER A 42 14.79 -10.90 3.11
CA SER A 42 14.38 -9.87 4.07
C SER A 42 13.18 -10.27 4.92
N TRP A 43 12.43 -11.31 4.54
CA TRP A 43 11.35 -11.84 5.36
C TRP A 43 11.86 -12.53 6.62
N ILE A 44 11.11 -12.36 7.70
CA ILE A 44 11.30 -13.05 8.97
C ILE A 44 10.04 -13.87 9.26
N TYR A 45 10.17 -15.19 9.15
CA TYR A 45 9.10 -16.15 9.44
C TYR A 45 9.26 -16.74 10.84
N LEU A 46 8.20 -16.62 11.67
CA LEU A 46 8.19 -17.11 13.03
C LEU A 46 6.90 -17.88 13.35
N PRO A 47 6.96 -18.84 14.30
CA PRO A 47 8.19 -19.43 14.85
C PRO A 47 8.96 -20.21 13.77
N TYR A 48 10.26 -20.43 14.01
CA TYR A 48 11.11 -21.16 13.07
C TYR A 48 10.55 -22.56 12.79
N GLY A 49 10.44 -22.94 11.51
CA GLY A 49 9.91 -24.23 11.09
C GLY A 49 8.38 -24.34 11.07
N ALA A 50 7.63 -23.28 11.41
CA ALA A 50 6.17 -23.27 11.28
C ALA A 50 5.66 -22.85 9.89
N TRP A 51 6.53 -22.24 9.08
CA TRP A 51 6.25 -21.86 7.70
C TRP A 51 6.99 -22.80 6.76
N ASN A 52 6.28 -23.28 5.74
CA ASN A 52 6.85 -24.12 4.70
C ASN A 52 7.17 -23.28 3.47
N ILE A 53 8.27 -23.63 2.79
CA ILE A 53 8.57 -23.15 1.45
C ILE A 53 7.70 -23.96 0.49
N GLY A 54 6.54 -23.43 0.14
CA GLY A 54 5.44 -24.20 -0.42
C GLY A 54 5.75 -24.86 -1.76
N ASN A 55 6.50 -24.17 -2.63
CA ASN A 55 6.89 -24.71 -3.95
C ASN A 55 7.85 -25.90 -3.90
N THR A 56 8.48 -26.17 -2.76
CA THR A 56 9.36 -27.34 -2.55
C THR A 56 8.82 -28.30 -1.49
N CYS A 57 7.69 -27.98 -0.87
CA CYS A 57 7.11 -28.77 0.20
C CYS A 57 6.31 -29.97 -0.34
N GLN A 58 6.92 -31.16 -0.30
CA GLN A 58 6.24 -32.39 -0.76
C GLN A 58 5.16 -32.89 0.21
N GLY A 59 5.24 -32.52 1.49
CA GLY A 59 4.25 -32.90 2.51
C GLY A 59 3.06 -31.93 2.62
N CYS A 60 3.15 -30.75 2.02
CA CYS A 60 2.13 -29.72 2.11
C CYS A 60 0.89 -30.13 1.31
N GLN A 61 -0.28 -30.00 1.92
CA GLN A 61 -1.55 -30.40 1.30
C GLN A 61 -2.06 -29.33 0.33
N ALA A 62 -1.72 -28.05 0.57
CA ALA A 62 -2.06 -26.95 -0.34
C ALA A 62 -0.97 -26.87 -1.42
N GLN A 63 -1.39 -27.10 -2.66
CA GLN A 63 -0.51 -27.23 -3.83
C GLN A 63 -1.08 -26.38 -4.98
N PRO A 64 -1.01 -25.04 -4.89
CA PRO A 64 -1.38 -24.17 -5.99
C PRO A 64 -0.50 -24.42 -7.23
N ASN A 65 -0.99 -24.02 -8.41
CA ASN A 65 -0.21 -24.08 -9.63
C ASN A 65 0.85 -22.96 -9.63
N ALA A 66 2.11 -23.33 -9.39
CA ALA A 66 3.25 -22.43 -9.32
C ALA A 66 3.38 -21.49 -10.54
N SER A 67 2.90 -21.88 -11.73
CA SER A 67 2.97 -21.02 -12.92
C SER A 67 2.07 -19.77 -12.86
N LEU A 68 1.14 -19.72 -11.91
CA LEU A 68 0.20 -18.61 -11.69
C LEU A 68 0.57 -17.75 -10.47
N VAL A 69 1.65 -18.11 -9.77
CA VAL A 69 2.14 -17.49 -8.54
C VAL A 69 3.30 -16.55 -8.86
N TYR A 70 3.43 -15.44 -8.15
CA TYR A 70 4.55 -14.53 -8.37
C TYR A 70 5.87 -15.27 -8.12
N ASN A 71 6.82 -15.09 -9.05
CA ASN A 71 8.11 -15.78 -9.07
C ASN A 71 8.07 -17.34 -8.90
N ARG A 72 6.89 -17.95 -9.02
CA ARG A 72 6.63 -19.39 -8.77
C ARG A 72 6.97 -19.84 -7.35
N THR A 73 6.83 -18.96 -6.37
CA THR A 73 7.15 -19.20 -4.95
C THR A 73 5.98 -18.79 -4.07
N TRP A 74 5.79 -19.49 -2.95
CA TRP A 74 4.89 -19.06 -1.89
C TRP A 74 5.37 -19.68 -0.57
N HIS A 75 5.05 -19.01 0.53
CA HIS A 75 5.22 -19.56 1.86
C HIS A 75 3.84 -19.87 2.45
N ASP A 76 3.64 -21.10 2.90
CA ASP A 76 2.39 -21.52 3.53
C ASP A 76 2.57 -21.81 5.02
N SER A 77 1.53 -21.50 5.80
CA SER A 77 1.40 -22.06 7.13
C SER A 77 -0.05 -22.31 7.50
N ALA A 78 -0.25 -23.33 8.34
CA ALA A 78 -1.55 -23.75 8.81
C ALA A 78 -1.60 -23.64 10.34
N PHE A 79 -2.41 -22.70 10.82
CA PHE A 79 -2.77 -22.58 12.22
C PHE A 79 -3.96 -23.50 12.51
N TYR A 80 -3.84 -24.34 13.54
CA TYR A 80 -4.91 -25.19 14.02
C TYR A 80 -5.34 -24.74 15.41
N ALA A 81 -6.63 -24.47 15.56
CA ALA A 81 -7.24 -24.13 16.84
C ALA A 81 -7.55 -25.40 17.67
N PRO A 82 -7.69 -25.29 19.00
CA PRO A 82 -8.12 -26.41 19.83
C PRO A 82 -9.50 -26.93 19.36
N PRO A 83 -9.77 -28.24 19.39
CA PRO A 83 -8.92 -29.32 19.91
C PRO A 83 -7.96 -29.94 18.87
N ASN A 84 -7.91 -29.43 17.64
CA ASN A 84 -7.28 -30.07 16.47
C ASN A 84 -5.75 -29.93 16.41
N GLN A 85 -5.08 -29.94 17.56
CA GLN A 85 -3.68 -29.53 17.73
C GLN A 85 -2.71 -30.68 18.04
N GLN A 86 -3.23 -31.90 18.14
CA GLN A 86 -2.61 -33.01 18.88
C GLN A 86 -1.26 -33.50 18.30
N THR A 87 -0.91 -33.12 17.07
CA THR A 87 0.35 -33.50 16.40
C THR A 87 1.21 -32.32 15.96
N MET A 88 0.90 -31.10 16.39
CA MET A 88 1.62 -29.90 15.96
C MET A 88 2.77 -29.52 16.90
N SER A 89 3.88 -29.05 16.34
CA SER A 89 5.01 -28.49 17.10
C SER A 89 4.67 -27.19 17.84
N TYR A 90 3.70 -26.42 17.31
CA TYR A 90 3.28 -25.13 17.85
C TYR A 90 1.75 -25.04 17.99
N PRO A 91 1.16 -25.80 18.94
CA PRO A 91 -0.28 -25.80 19.13
C PRO A 91 -0.76 -24.46 19.70
N ASN A 92 -1.81 -23.89 19.10
CA ASN A 92 -2.48 -22.67 19.58
C ASN A 92 -1.62 -21.39 19.56
N VAL A 93 -0.51 -21.40 18.84
CA VAL A 93 0.38 -20.25 18.69
C VAL A 93 0.16 -19.64 17.30
N PRO A 94 -0.24 -18.36 17.17
CA PRO A 94 -0.28 -17.69 15.89
C PRO A 94 1.11 -17.60 15.26
N PHE A 95 1.18 -17.72 13.93
CA PHE A 95 2.43 -17.64 13.18
C PHE A 95 2.55 -16.28 12.52
N THR A 96 3.77 -15.74 12.38
CA THR A 96 3.99 -14.41 11.83
C THR A 96 5.00 -14.39 10.69
N ALA A 97 4.74 -13.57 9.68
CA ALA A 97 5.70 -13.18 8.66
C ALA A 97 5.90 -11.67 8.74
N SER A 98 7.15 -11.23 8.93
CA SER A 98 7.48 -9.81 9.11
C SER A 98 8.50 -9.33 8.09
N ILE A 99 8.39 -8.08 7.66
CA ILE A 99 9.32 -7.45 6.72
C ILE A 99 9.36 -5.94 6.94
N PHE A 100 10.55 -5.35 6.78
CA PHE A 100 10.72 -3.90 6.79
C PHE A 100 10.65 -3.34 5.36
N PHE A 101 9.92 -2.25 5.18
CA PHE A 101 9.86 -1.53 3.91
C PHE A 101 9.95 -0.02 4.13
N TYR A 102 10.52 0.70 3.17
CA TYR A 102 10.66 2.15 3.22
C TYR A 102 9.72 2.79 2.18
N GLY A 103 8.57 3.32 2.61
CA GLY A 103 7.51 3.67 1.67
C GLY A 103 6.31 4.39 2.27
N THR A 104 5.30 4.68 1.44
CA THR A 104 4.05 5.36 1.80
C THR A 104 2.80 4.49 1.65
N ALA A 105 2.94 3.29 1.10
CA ALA A 105 1.85 2.34 0.95
C ALA A 105 2.38 0.91 0.94
N VAL A 106 1.54 -0.05 1.35
CA VAL A 106 1.84 -1.48 1.27
C VAL A 106 0.57 -2.28 0.96
N TYR A 107 0.74 -3.34 0.17
CA TYR A 107 -0.30 -4.25 -0.30
C TYR A 107 0.21 -5.69 -0.12
N VAL A 108 -0.60 -6.57 0.44
CA VAL A 108 -0.27 -7.99 0.63
C VAL A 108 -1.15 -8.83 -0.27
N TYR A 109 -0.51 -9.73 -1.02
CA TYR A 109 -1.16 -10.64 -1.93
C TYR A 109 -0.94 -12.08 -1.48
N CYS A 110 -2.05 -12.81 -1.40
CA CYS A 110 -2.05 -14.23 -1.05
C CYS A 110 -2.74 -15.05 -2.14
N ILE A 111 -2.51 -16.36 -2.07
CA ILE A 111 -3.31 -17.36 -2.76
C ILE A 111 -4.39 -17.82 -1.78
N ILE A 112 -5.65 -17.78 -2.20
CA ILE A 112 -6.78 -18.22 -1.38
C ILE A 112 -7.29 -19.56 -1.88
N LEU A 113 -7.36 -20.55 -0.98
CA LEU A 113 -7.94 -21.85 -1.27
C LEU A 113 -9.43 -21.85 -0.95
N ASN A 114 -10.26 -22.26 -1.91
CA ASN A 114 -11.70 -22.45 -1.72
C ASN A 114 -11.99 -23.92 -1.41
N SER A 115 -11.78 -24.32 -0.17
CA SER A 115 -12.05 -25.67 0.33
C SER A 115 -12.67 -25.60 1.73
N VAL A 116 -13.73 -26.39 1.96
CA VAL A 116 -14.36 -26.54 3.30
C VAL A 116 -14.11 -27.92 3.92
N THR A 117 -13.43 -28.82 3.20
CA THR A 117 -13.25 -30.21 3.68
C THR A 117 -11.80 -30.68 3.58
N THR A 118 -11.55 -31.82 4.21
CA THR A 118 -10.26 -32.49 4.28
C THR A 118 -9.72 -32.93 2.90
N PRO A 119 -8.40 -33.07 2.74
CA PRO A 119 -7.37 -33.02 3.80
C PRO A 119 -6.97 -31.61 4.23
N ILE A 120 -7.41 -30.55 3.53
CA ILE A 120 -7.02 -29.18 3.87
C ILE A 120 -8.18 -28.20 3.85
N PHE A 121 -8.26 -27.43 4.92
CA PHE A 121 -9.27 -26.40 5.17
C PHE A 121 -8.77 -25.08 4.55
N GLY A 122 -9.64 -24.36 3.84
CA GLY A 122 -9.30 -23.13 3.10
C GLY A 122 -9.62 -21.83 3.85
N GLU A 123 -9.99 -21.95 5.12
CA GLU A 123 -10.27 -20.85 6.02
C GLU A 123 -9.01 -20.01 6.21
N SER A 124 -9.14 -18.69 6.13
CA SER A 124 -8.06 -17.76 6.44
C SER A 124 -8.52 -16.84 7.56
N ASP A 125 -7.65 -16.60 8.54
CA ASP A 125 -7.83 -15.58 9.58
C ASP A 125 -6.48 -14.89 9.78
N MET A 126 -6.34 -13.71 9.20
CA MET A 126 -5.10 -12.93 9.19
C MET A 126 -5.29 -11.62 9.93
N ALA A 127 -4.30 -11.22 10.71
CA ALA A 127 -4.21 -9.88 11.30
C ALA A 127 -2.95 -9.17 10.77
N PHE A 128 -3.09 -7.89 10.45
CA PHE A 128 -2.02 -7.08 9.86
C PHE A 128 -1.62 -5.99 10.83
N TYR A 129 -0.32 -5.90 11.08
CA TYR A 129 0.29 -4.91 11.95
C TYR A 129 1.26 -4.07 11.13
N VAL A 130 1.20 -2.75 11.31
CA VAL A 130 2.21 -1.82 10.83
C VAL A 130 2.79 -1.12 12.05
N ASP A 131 4.10 -1.18 12.20
CA ASP A 131 4.84 -0.61 13.34
C ASP A 131 4.28 -1.08 14.70
N ASN A 132 3.97 -2.39 14.77
CA ASN A 132 3.39 -3.08 15.93
C ASN A 132 1.97 -2.65 16.30
N VAL A 133 1.29 -1.85 15.47
CA VAL A 133 -0.12 -1.49 15.64
C VAL A 133 -0.96 -2.30 14.68
N GLN A 134 -1.97 -3.01 15.20
CA GLN A 134 -2.91 -3.72 14.35
C GLN A 134 -3.75 -2.72 13.55
N VAL A 135 -3.65 -2.80 12.22
CA VAL A 135 -4.32 -1.87 11.30
C VAL A 135 -5.48 -2.52 10.55
N ASN A 136 -5.47 -3.84 10.38
CA ASN A 136 -6.54 -4.56 9.68
C ASN A 136 -6.58 -6.05 10.04
N THR A 137 -7.66 -6.71 9.62
CA THR A 137 -7.81 -8.17 9.62
C THR A 137 -8.42 -8.63 8.30
N TYR A 138 -8.06 -9.83 7.86
CA TYR A 138 -8.70 -10.48 6.72
C TYR A 138 -9.22 -11.85 7.14
N ARG A 139 -10.47 -12.15 6.79
CA ARG A 139 -11.07 -13.46 7.02
C ARG A 139 -11.70 -13.98 5.75
N ASN A 140 -11.42 -15.25 5.47
CA ASN A 140 -12.09 -16.00 4.43
C ASN A 140 -12.60 -17.31 5.03
N SER A 141 -13.87 -17.63 4.78
CA SER A 141 -14.46 -18.90 5.18
C SER A 141 -15.17 -19.45 3.95
N PRO A 142 -14.50 -20.34 3.19
CA PRO A 142 -15.11 -20.97 2.04
C PRO A 142 -16.46 -21.60 2.43
N THR A 143 -17.42 -21.60 1.52
CA THR A 143 -18.74 -22.24 1.73
C THR A 143 -18.88 -23.51 0.90
N GLU A 144 -17.99 -23.72 -0.05
CA GLU A 144 -18.02 -24.81 -1.01
C GLU A 144 -16.66 -25.52 -1.05
N ASN A 145 -16.70 -26.82 -1.37
CA ASN A 145 -15.50 -27.64 -1.47
C ASN A 145 -15.03 -27.73 -2.92
N LEU A 146 -14.55 -26.61 -3.46
CA LEU A 146 -14.14 -26.56 -4.86
C LEU A 146 -12.72 -27.09 -5.07
N GLY A 147 -11.85 -27.00 -4.06
CA GLY A 147 -10.43 -27.33 -4.20
C GLY A 147 -9.70 -26.41 -5.18
N THR A 148 -10.26 -25.22 -5.43
CA THR A 148 -9.74 -24.23 -6.38
C THR A 148 -8.95 -23.15 -5.66
N TYR A 149 -7.97 -22.59 -6.36
CA TYR A 149 -7.12 -21.51 -5.86
C TYR A 149 -7.44 -20.21 -6.58
N ASN A 150 -7.61 -19.13 -5.81
CA ASN A 150 -7.65 -17.78 -6.32
C ASN A 150 -6.27 -17.15 -6.11
N TYR A 151 -5.65 -16.69 -7.19
CA TYR A 151 -4.30 -16.12 -7.18
C TYR A 151 -4.36 -14.60 -7.14
N ASN A 152 -3.27 -13.95 -6.71
CA ASN A 152 -3.15 -12.49 -6.65
C ASN A 152 -4.29 -11.83 -5.87
N VAL A 153 -4.75 -12.45 -4.77
CA VAL A 153 -5.85 -11.89 -3.96
C VAL A 153 -5.28 -10.83 -3.03
N PRO A 154 -5.70 -9.55 -3.13
CA PRO A 154 -5.27 -8.52 -2.20
C PRO A 154 -5.98 -8.73 -0.86
N VAL A 155 -5.25 -9.26 0.12
CA VAL A 155 -5.78 -9.54 1.47
C VAL A 155 -5.60 -8.35 2.41
N PHE A 156 -4.67 -7.45 2.09
CA PHE A 156 -4.44 -6.21 2.83
C PHE A 156 -3.95 -5.10 1.91
N SER A 157 -4.39 -3.87 2.20
CA SER A 157 -3.95 -2.66 1.52
C SER A 157 -3.96 -1.47 2.48
N LEU A 158 -2.88 -0.71 2.50
CA LEU A 158 -2.78 0.53 3.25
C LEU A 158 -2.00 1.55 2.42
N SER A 159 -2.64 2.65 2.00
CA SER A 159 -2.12 3.56 0.97
C SER A 159 -1.70 4.96 1.46
N SER A 160 -1.86 5.23 2.76
CA SER A 160 -1.67 6.58 3.34
C SER A 160 -0.73 6.54 4.55
N LEU A 161 0.43 5.92 4.39
CA LEU A 161 1.50 5.98 5.38
C LEU A 161 2.37 7.22 5.17
N GLU A 162 2.94 7.74 6.26
CA GLU A 162 4.03 8.70 6.18
C GLU A 162 5.23 8.05 5.46
N PHE A 163 6.03 8.83 4.73
CA PHE A 163 7.20 8.24 4.07
C PHE A 163 8.29 7.94 5.11
N ASN A 164 8.37 6.68 5.56
CA ASN A 164 9.34 6.24 6.56
C ASN A 164 9.68 4.75 6.39
N LEU A 165 10.58 4.25 7.24
CA LEU A 165 10.80 2.82 7.46
C LEU A 165 9.67 2.28 8.31
N HIS A 166 8.92 1.33 7.75
CA HIS A 166 7.83 0.64 8.42
C HIS A 166 8.13 -0.84 8.60
N ASN A 167 7.60 -1.43 9.66
CA ASN A 167 7.56 -2.87 9.86
C ASN A 167 6.16 -3.40 9.56
N LEU A 168 6.00 -4.18 8.50
CA LEU A 168 4.80 -4.97 8.26
C LEU A 168 4.94 -6.30 9.00
N THR A 169 3.93 -6.69 9.78
CA THR A 169 3.81 -8.03 10.34
C THR A 169 2.44 -8.62 10.00
N ILE A 170 2.46 -9.77 9.36
CA ILE A 170 1.28 -10.57 9.00
C ILE A 170 1.19 -11.71 10.01
N GLN A 171 0.09 -11.79 10.74
CA GLN A 171 -0.19 -12.89 11.66
C GLN A 171 -1.21 -13.83 11.02
N ASN A 172 -0.93 -15.13 11.02
CA ASN A 172 -1.85 -16.20 10.66
C ASN A 172 -2.44 -16.85 11.91
N GLY A 173 -3.76 -16.87 12.00
CA GLY A 173 -4.51 -17.40 13.13
C GLY A 173 -4.58 -16.45 14.33
N VAL A 174 -5.41 -16.85 15.30
CA VAL A 174 -5.58 -16.17 16.59
C VAL A 174 -5.59 -17.25 17.66
N ALA A 175 -4.92 -17.01 18.79
CA ALA A 175 -4.93 -17.97 19.90
C ALA A 175 -6.39 -18.23 20.36
N ASN A 176 -6.77 -19.49 20.44
CA ASN A 176 -8.15 -19.96 20.69
C ASN A 176 -9.18 -19.52 19.63
N GLY A 177 -8.72 -19.19 18.42
CA GLY A 177 -9.57 -18.82 17.28
C GLY A 177 -10.09 -20.03 16.50
N THR A 178 -10.23 -19.87 15.19
CA THR A 178 -10.52 -20.97 14.25
C THR A 178 -9.25 -21.42 13.54
N ASN A 179 -9.32 -22.56 12.86
CA ASN A 179 -8.26 -22.96 11.95
C ASN A 179 -8.05 -21.87 10.87
N ALA A 180 -6.80 -21.64 10.47
CA ALA A 180 -6.44 -20.63 9.48
C ALA A 180 -5.25 -21.06 8.62
N LEU A 181 -5.40 -20.92 7.32
CA LEU A 181 -4.43 -21.21 6.28
C LEU A 181 -4.05 -19.90 5.60
N ILE A 182 -2.75 -19.68 5.47
CA ILE A 182 -2.18 -18.61 4.66
C ILE A 182 -1.26 -19.22 3.61
N LEU A 183 -1.37 -18.75 2.37
CA LEU A 183 -0.40 -18.95 1.30
C LEU A 183 0.06 -17.56 0.87
N LEU A 184 1.13 -17.07 1.47
CA LEU A 184 1.71 -15.76 1.18
C LEU A 184 2.49 -15.83 -0.14
N ASP A 185 2.16 -14.95 -1.07
CA ASP A 185 2.73 -14.92 -2.43
C ASP A 185 3.73 -13.76 -2.57
N TYR A 186 3.29 -12.53 -2.37
CA TYR A 186 4.17 -11.37 -2.40
C TYR A 186 3.55 -10.16 -1.70
N ILE A 187 4.38 -9.14 -1.48
CA ILE A 187 3.91 -7.79 -1.16
C ILE A 187 4.31 -6.81 -2.24
N ALA A 188 3.58 -5.71 -2.34
CA ALA A 188 4.02 -4.53 -3.08
C ALA A 188 3.96 -3.32 -2.16
N TYR A 189 4.98 -2.45 -2.19
CA TYR A 189 4.97 -1.21 -1.45
C TYR A 189 5.37 -0.03 -2.35
N THR A 190 4.86 1.16 -2.02
CA THR A 190 5.14 2.37 -2.78
C THR A 190 6.30 3.13 -2.15
N ALA A 191 7.37 3.36 -2.90
CA ALA A 191 8.56 4.08 -2.47
C ALA A 191 8.81 5.34 -3.32
N ASP A 192 9.56 6.29 -2.78
CA ASP A 192 10.11 7.41 -3.55
C ASP A 192 11.28 6.92 -4.42
N ALA A 193 11.12 7.03 -5.74
CA ALA A 193 12.10 6.65 -6.74
C ALA A 193 13.37 7.50 -6.68
N THR A 194 13.32 8.71 -6.10
CA THR A 194 14.50 9.57 -5.95
C THR A 194 15.42 9.10 -4.82
N VAL A 195 14.87 8.50 -3.76
CA VAL A 195 15.62 8.00 -2.60
C VAL A 195 16.10 6.57 -2.82
N ALA A 196 15.32 5.75 -3.54
CA ALA A 196 15.60 4.33 -3.72
C ALA A 196 16.72 4.02 -4.75
N ASN A 197 17.40 5.05 -5.28
CA ASN A 197 18.69 4.91 -5.98
C ASN A 197 19.88 5.06 -5.02
N THR A 198 19.64 5.43 -3.76
CA THR A 198 20.63 5.40 -2.70
C THR A 198 20.58 4.00 -2.09
N SER A 199 21.52 3.14 -2.51
CA SER A 199 21.74 1.82 -1.92
C SER A 199 21.64 1.90 -0.39
N LEU A 200 20.79 1.06 0.22
CA LEU A 200 20.80 0.85 1.67
C LEU A 200 22.26 0.64 2.12
N PRO A 201 22.73 1.28 3.21
CA PRO A 201 24.04 0.99 3.75
C PRO A 201 24.08 -0.48 4.14
N SER A 202 24.92 -1.26 3.44
CA SER A 202 25.22 -2.63 3.81
C SER A 202 25.74 -2.64 5.23
N ALA A 203 25.05 -3.35 6.13
CA ALA A 203 25.50 -3.56 7.49
C ALA A 203 26.91 -4.17 7.45
N THR A 204 27.90 -3.39 7.90
CA THR A 204 29.30 -3.81 8.00
C THR A 204 29.37 -4.86 9.11
N SER A 205 29.65 -6.12 8.75
CA SER A 205 29.91 -7.17 9.74
C SER A 205 31.28 -6.92 10.42
N PRO A 206 31.41 -7.17 11.73
CA PRO A 206 32.69 -7.08 12.41
C PRO A 206 33.59 -8.26 12.05
N VAL A 207 34.82 -7.92 11.70
CA VAL A 207 35.97 -8.81 11.46
C VAL A 207 36.19 -9.73 12.66
N SER A 208 36.24 -11.04 12.42
CA SER A 208 36.84 -12.01 13.34
C SER A 208 38.04 -12.66 12.66
N THR A 209 39.20 -12.39 13.25
CA THR A 209 40.51 -12.93 12.90
C THR A 209 40.57 -14.42 13.23
N SER A 210 40.88 -15.26 12.24
CA SER A 210 41.73 -16.46 12.45
C SER A 210 42.28 -16.97 11.13
N SER A 211 43.58 -17.25 11.19
CA SER A 211 44.49 -17.69 10.15
C SER A 211 44.34 -19.17 9.78
N ALA A 212 44.36 -19.49 8.48
CA ALA A 212 45.10 -20.64 7.96
C ALA A 212 45.32 -20.53 6.44
N THR A 213 46.56 -20.80 6.06
CA THR A 213 47.21 -20.69 4.76
C THR A 213 46.87 -21.85 3.81
N SER A 214 46.60 -21.57 2.53
CA SER A 214 47.20 -22.31 1.39
C SER A 214 46.84 -21.70 0.03
N SER A 215 47.88 -21.14 -0.59
CA SER A 215 48.18 -20.93 -2.02
C SER A 215 47.24 -21.49 -3.11
N SER A 216 46.90 -20.66 -4.10
CA SER A 216 47.32 -20.88 -5.50
C SER A 216 47.16 -19.60 -6.34
N ASN A 217 48.21 -19.30 -7.11
CA ASN A 217 48.34 -18.16 -8.01
C ASN A 217 47.70 -18.48 -9.36
N THR A 218 46.96 -17.54 -9.98
CA THR A 218 47.14 -17.23 -11.42
C THR A 218 46.50 -15.89 -11.84
N PRO A 219 47.08 -15.12 -12.79
CA PRO A 219 46.70 -13.72 -13.07
C PRO A 219 46.08 -13.45 -14.47
N GLY A 220 45.14 -12.49 -14.50
CA GLY A 220 44.81 -11.58 -15.64
C GLY A 220 43.96 -12.15 -16.80
N PRO A 221 43.36 -11.31 -17.69
CA PRO A 221 43.60 -9.86 -17.94
C PRO A 221 42.29 -8.99 -18.01
N PRO A 222 42.39 -7.66 -18.32
CA PRO A 222 41.36 -6.64 -18.07
C PRO A 222 40.55 -6.23 -19.33
N ALA A 223 39.72 -5.19 -19.16
CA ALA A 223 38.94 -4.41 -20.16
C ALA A 223 37.42 -4.71 -20.11
N VAL A 224 36.49 -3.77 -20.26
CA VAL A 224 36.47 -2.57 -21.12
C VAL A 224 35.61 -1.47 -20.47
N SER A 225 36.13 -0.25 -20.49
CA SER A 225 35.46 1.04 -20.32
C SER A 225 34.75 1.46 -21.61
N SER A 226 33.47 1.86 -21.54
CA SER A 226 32.77 2.84 -22.42
C SER A 226 31.25 2.64 -22.22
N ASN A 227 30.44 3.65 -21.88
CA ASN A 227 30.04 4.71 -22.81
C ASN A 227 29.49 5.95 -22.09
N SER A 228 30.00 7.08 -22.54
CA SER A 228 29.45 8.43 -22.45
C SER A 228 28.07 8.55 -23.11
N PHE A 229 27.08 9.05 -22.37
CA PHE A 229 25.87 9.63 -22.95
C PHE A 229 25.91 11.16 -22.79
N LEU A 230 26.32 11.84 -23.86
CA LEU A 230 26.15 13.27 -24.08
C LEU A 230 25.19 13.47 -25.27
N GLY A 231 24.20 14.34 -25.10
CA GLY A 231 23.24 14.77 -26.12
C GLY A 231 21.98 13.90 -26.13
N VAL A 232 20.78 14.39 -25.84
CA VAL A 232 20.11 15.58 -26.37
C VAL A 232 19.03 16.01 -25.36
N GLU A 233 19.16 17.17 -24.70
CA GLU A 233 18.12 17.64 -23.77
C GLU A 233 17.84 19.16 -23.87
N ILE A 234 18.12 19.78 -25.03
CA ILE A 234 17.91 21.22 -25.24
C ILE A 234 16.75 21.51 -26.23
N ALA A 235 16.23 20.51 -26.93
CA ALA A 235 15.17 20.73 -27.93
C ALA A 235 13.78 21.00 -27.32
N VAL A 236 13.46 20.40 -26.18
CA VAL A 236 12.14 20.52 -25.53
C VAL A 236 11.89 21.90 -24.90
N PRO A 237 12.82 22.51 -24.12
CA PRO A 237 12.56 23.81 -23.51
C PRO A 237 12.44 24.95 -24.52
N LEU A 238 13.15 24.88 -25.66
CA LEU A 238 13.08 25.93 -26.69
C LEU A 238 11.70 25.95 -27.39
N ALA A 239 11.12 24.77 -27.66
CA ALA A 239 9.80 24.66 -28.25
C ALA A 239 8.69 25.17 -27.31
N LEU A 240 8.80 24.86 -26.01
CA LEU A 240 7.85 25.35 -25.01
C LEU A 240 7.92 26.88 -24.85
N PHE A 241 9.13 27.45 -24.85
CA PHE A 241 9.35 28.89 -24.77
C PHE A 241 8.76 29.62 -25.99
N LEU A 242 8.99 29.10 -27.21
CA LEU A 242 8.41 29.67 -28.43
C LEU A 242 6.87 29.60 -28.41
N LEU A 243 6.29 28.52 -27.91
CA LEU A 243 4.83 28.37 -27.79
C LEU A 243 4.23 29.40 -26.83
N ILE A 244 4.88 29.64 -25.68
CA ILE A 244 4.45 30.66 -24.71
C ILE A 244 4.51 32.07 -25.31
N VAL A 245 5.58 32.41 -26.04
CA VAL A 245 5.72 33.71 -26.72
C VAL A 245 4.62 33.89 -27.76
N ILE A 246 4.32 32.88 -28.57
CA ILE A 246 3.26 32.93 -29.59
C ILE A 246 1.88 33.12 -28.95
N VAL A 247 1.55 32.35 -27.91
CA VAL A 247 0.27 32.48 -27.18
C VAL A 247 0.16 33.86 -26.54
N SER A 248 1.23 34.38 -25.95
CA SER A 248 1.25 35.70 -25.32
C SER A 248 1.01 36.81 -26.35
N LEU A 249 1.65 36.74 -27.53
CA LEU A 249 1.43 37.68 -28.62
C LEU A 249 0.01 37.59 -29.18
N TYR A 250 -0.55 36.39 -29.30
CA TYR A 250 -1.93 36.19 -29.74
C TYR A 250 -2.94 36.78 -28.75
N LEU A 251 -2.77 36.50 -27.46
CA LEU A 251 -3.62 37.05 -26.41
C LEU A 251 -3.48 38.57 -26.34
N TRP A 252 -2.26 39.12 -26.45
CA TRP A 252 -2.04 40.56 -26.48
C TRP A 252 -2.72 41.22 -27.69
N ARG A 253 -2.58 40.63 -28.88
CA ARG A 253 -3.28 41.12 -30.08
C ARG A 253 -4.80 41.10 -29.90
N LYS A 254 -5.36 40.00 -29.37
CA LYS A 254 -6.80 39.90 -29.08
C LYS A 254 -7.24 40.96 -28.09
N HIS A 255 -6.45 41.20 -27.04
CA HIS A 255 -6.77 42.18 -26.01
C HIS A 255 -6.67 43.63 -26.53
N CYS A 256 -5.71 43.92 -27.41
CA CYS A 256 -5.62 45.20 -28.10
C CYS A 256 -6.80 45.43 -29.04
N LEU A 257 -7.24 44.41 -29.79
CA LEU A 257 -8.39 44.52 -30.68
C LEU A 257 -9.70 44.79 -29.91
N LEU A 258 -9.90 44.11 -28.77
CA LEU A 258 -11.07 44.35 -27.92
C LEU A 258 -11.08 45.75 -27.30
N LYS A 259 -9.90 46.33 -27.06
CA LYS A 259 -9.80 47.69 -26.52
C LYS A 259 -10.23 48.76 -27.53
N LEU A 260 -10.03 48.51 -28.83
CA LEU A 260 -10.48 49.42 -29.89
C LEU A 260 -12.01 49.38 -30.10
N GLU A 261 -12.63 48.22 -29.87
CA GLU A 261 -14.09 48.04 -29.95
C GLU A 261 -14.85 48.68 -28.77
N ILE A 262 -14.20 48.79 -27.60
CA ILE A 262 -14.79 49.42 -26.43
C ILE A 262 -14.74 50.95 -26.54
N GLU A 263 -13.67 51.51 -27.12
CA GLU A 263 -13.50 52.95 -27.30
C GLU A 263 -14.37 53.50 -28.46
N SER A 264 -14.83 52.66 -29.39
CA SER A 264 -15.69 53.08 -30.52
C SER A 264 -17.18 53.19 -30.17
N ARG A 265 -17.62 52.79 -28.96
CA ARG A 265 -19.02 52.93 -28.55
C ARG A 265 -19.33 54.39 -28.18
N PRO A 266 -20.26 55.06 -28.88
CA PRO A 266 -20.71 56.39 -28.49
C PRO A 266 -21.30 56.36 -27.08
N SER A 267 -20.88 57.30 -26.25
CA SER A 267 -21.38 57.49 -24.88
C SER A 267 -22.90 57.55 -24.86
N PRO A 268 -23.60 56.70 -24.07
CA PRO A 268 -25.03 56.80 -23.93
C PRO A 268 -25.40 58.12 -23.24
N ASN A 269 -26.29 58.89 -23.87
CA ASN A 269 -26.85 60.10 -23.28
C ASN A 269 -27.52 59.79 -21.93
N PRO A 270 -27.39 60.68 -20.93
CA PRO A 270 -28.07 60.51 -19.65
C PRO A 270 -29.56 60.83 -19.83
N LEU A 271 -30.42 59.81 -19.76
CA LEU A 271 -31.87 59.99 -19.86
C LEU A 271 -32.58 59.35 -18.66
N LEU A 272 -33.04 60.27 -17.79
CA LEU A 272 -34.17 60.22 -16.85
C LEU A 272 -34.36 58.98 -15.96
N THR A 273 -33.98 59.17 -14.70
CA THR A 273 -34.38 58.42 -13.50
C THR A 273 -35.91 58.29 -13.42
N SER A 274 -36.42 57.08 -13.66
CA SER A 274 -37.79 56.67 -13.32
C SER A 274 -37.73 55.75 -12.10
N THR A 275 -38.19 56.27 -10.96
CA THR A 275 -38.43 55.55 -9.71
C THR A 275 -39.59 54.55 -9.88
N LEU A 276 -39.31 53.26 -9.66
CA LEU A 276 -40.33 52.22 -9.51
C LEU A 276 -40.30 51.64 -8.08
N PRO A 277 -41.44 51.34 -7.46
CA PRO A 277 -41.51 51.00 -6.05
C PRO A 277 -41.24 49.51 -5.78
N SER A 278 -40.63 49.26 -4.61
CA SER A 278 -40.24 47.96 -4.07
C SER A 278 -41.44 47.01 -3.84
N PRO A 279 -41.31 45.70 -4.13
CA PRO A 279 -42.28 44.70 -3.72
C PRO A 279 -42.07 44.25 -2.27
N LEU A 280 -43.17 44.05 -1.55
CA LEU A 280 -43.25 43.53 -0.18
C LEU A 280 -42.80 42.05 -0.07
N PRO A 281 -42.34 41.61 1.11
CA PRO A 281 -41.91 40.23 1.34
C PRO A 281 -43.11 39.27 1.48
N GLN A 282 -43.12 38.21 0.68
CA GLN A 282 -44.03 37.08 0.83
C GLN A 282 -43.61 36.17 1.99
N LYS A 283 -44.58 35.89 2.85
CA LYS A 283 -44.52 35.03 4.03
C LYS A 283 -44.71 33.57 3.60
N TYR A 284 -43.65 32.76 3.66
CA TYR A 284 -43.72 31.32 3.39
C TYR A 284 -43.99 30.56 4.70
N ASN A 285 -45.15 29.89 4.79
CA ASN A 285 -45.47 28.95 5.86
C ASN A 285 -44.98 27.56 5.43
N GLY A 286 -43.90 27.08 6.06
CA GLY A 286 -43.40 25.70 5.92
C GLY A 286 -43.83 24.84 7.09
N VAL A 287 -44.60 23.79 6.78
CA VAL A 287 -45.12 22.76 7.68
C VAL A 287 -44.00 21.82 8.11
N LEU A 288 -43.82 21.65 9.42
CA LEU A 288 -42.95 20.63 10.04
C LEU A 288 -43.64 19.26 9.97
N LEU A 289 -43.09 18.33 9.18
CA LEU A 289 -43.42 16.91 9.27
C LEU A 289 -42.38 16.24 10.18
N SER A 290 -42.79 15.89 11.41
CA SER A 290 -41.99 15.08 12.32
C SER A 290 -42.10 13.61 11.92
N VAL A 291 -40.98 13.02 11.53
CA VAL A 291 -40.82 11.59 11.31
C VAL A 291 -40.58 10.91 12.65
N THR A 292 -41.46 10.02 13.07
CA THR A 292 -41.26 9.11 14.20
C THR A 292 -40.41 7.90 13.76
N PRO A 293 -39.40 7.47 14.56
CA PRO A 293 -38.68 6.23 14.27
C PRO A 293 -39.47 5.01 14.75
N ILE A 294 -39.63 4.05 13.84
CA ILE A 294 -40.18 2.72 14.08
C ILE A 294 -39.09 1.83 14.71
N SER A 295 -39.46 1.18 15.81
CA SER A 295 -38.71 0.13 16.52
C SER A 295 -38.50 -1.12 15.66
N PRO A 296 -37.44 -1.90 15.92
CA PRO A 296 -37.54 -3.34 15.80
C PRO A 296 -37.33 -4.03 17.14
N TYR A 297 -38.43 -4.61 17.60
CA TYR A 297 -38.53 -5.78 18.46
C TYR A 297 -37.75 -6.95 17.85
N ARG A 298 -36.84 -7.58 18.62
CA ARG A 298 -36.48 -8.97 18.40
C ARG A 298 -36.23 -9.71 19.71
N ASP A 299 -37.19 -10.56 19.98
CA ASP A 299 -37.25 -11.62 20.97
C ASP A 299 -36.06 -12.58 20.82
N SER A 300 -35.45 -12.96 21.95
CA SER A 300 -34.38 -13.96 22.01
C SER A 300 -34.85 -15.08 22.92
N THR A 301 -35.47 -16.08 22.29
CA THR A 301 -35.86 -17.33 22.90
C THR A 301 -34.61 -18.13 23.31
N LEU A 302 -34.53 -18.39 24.61
CA LEU A 302 -33.65 -19.37 25.25
C LEU A 302 -34.05 -20.78 24.78
N LEU A 303 -33.13 -21.48 24.11
CA LEU A 303 -33.18 -22.92 23.90
C LEU A 303 -31.78 -23.50 24.11
N SER A 304 -31.56 -24.00 25.32
CA SER A 304 -30.52 -24.98 25.65
C SER A 304 -30.88 -26.34 25.04
N PRO A 305 -29.87 -27.14 24.65
CA PRO A 305 -30.00 -28.57 24.90
C PRO A 305 -28.71 -29.24 25.40
N SER A 306 -28.91 -30.19 26.33
CA SER A 306 -28.20 -31.48 26.53
C SER A 306 -26.66 -31.49 26.44
N GLY A 307 -25.91 -31.83 27.49
CA GLY A 307 -26.06 -33.07 28.26
C GLY A 307 -25.45 -34.25 27.49
N TYR A 308 -24.12 -34.30 27.41
CA TYR A 308 -23.39 -35.45 26.86
C TYR A 308 -22.77 -36.28 27.99
N GLU A 309 -23.18 -37.55 28.01
CA GLU A 309 -22.68 -38.64 28.82
C GLU A 309 -21.16 -38.85 28.67
N SER A 310 -20.52 -39.16 29.78
CA SER A 310 -19.13 -39.63 29.87
C SER A 310 -19.10 -41.15 29.69
N GLY A 311 -18.59 -41.60 28.54
CA GLY A 311 -18.20 -43.00 28.31
C GLY A 311 -16.75 -43.27 28.74
N PRO A 312 -16.40 -44.49 29.16
CA PRO A 312 -15.11 -44.82 29.76
C PRO A 312 -13.95 -44.92 28.75
N LEU A 313 -12.77 -44.50 29.21
CA LEU A 313 -11.47 -44.56 28.54
C LEU A 313 -11.06 -46.00 28.17
N PRO A 314 -10.44 -46.24 26.99
CA PRO A 314 -9.76 -47.49 26.68
C PRO A 314 -8.37 -47.57 27.37
N PRO A 315 -7.87 -48.79 27.66
CA PRO A 315 -6.64 -49.00 28.42
C PRO A 315 -5.37 -48.75 27.59
N ALA A 316 -4.32 -48.38 28.33
CA ALA A 316 -2.98 -48.06 27.87
C ALA A 316 -2.32 -49.19 27.06
N TYR A 317 -1.66 -48.81 25.96
CA TYR A 317 -0.80 -49.68 25.17
C TYR A 317 0.56 -49.81 25.87
N GLN A 318 0.92 -51.04 26.23
CA GLN A 318 2.21 -51.38 26.81
C GLN A 318 3.30 -51.47 25.73
N ASP A 319 4.38 -50.75 26.01
CA ASP A 319 5.81 -51.07 25.81
C ASP A 319 6.13 -52.44 25.17
N LEU A 320 6.86 -52.41 24.06
CA LEU A 320 7.66 -53.53 23.56
C LEU A 320 8.94 -52.99 22.93
N ARG A 321 9.97 -52.89 23.77
CA ARG A 321 11.37 -53.02 23.35
C ARG A 321 11.64 -54.47 22.94
N VAL A 322 12.14 -54.68 21.71
CA VAL A 322 13.27 -55.56 21.37
C VAL A 322 13.97 -54.95 20.17
#